data_AF-A0A8T2AZZ3-F1
#
_entry.id   AF-A0A8T2AZZ3-F1
#
_cell.length_a   1.000
_cell.length_b   1.000
_cell.length_c   1.000
_cell.angle_alpha   90.00
_cell.angle_beta   90.00
_cell.angle_gamma   90.00
#
_symmetry.space_group_name_H-M   'P 1'
#
loop_
_entity.id
_entity.type
_entity.pdbx_description
1 polymer ?
#
loop_
_entity_poly.entity_id
_entity_poly.type
_entity_poly.pdbx_seq_one_letter_code
_entity_poly.pdbx_strand_id
1 'polypeptide(L)'
;MTLGDLCFFYHSGTKSRCVVGVVEVSREWYTDDDDEGEGSVDVKAIGEMRKCVDLKEMKGDKGISKGFVLFRQPRLSVVPVEEDVWKKICDLGNGFCGDGKEDCESSDDES
;
A
#
# COMPACT_ATOMS: atom_id res chain seq x y z
N MET A 1 -3.49 14.48 0.75
CA MET A 1 -3.14 13.60 1.87
C MET A 1 -3.42 14.37 3.13
N THR A 2 -4.41 13.92 3.89
CA THR A 2 -4.81 14.47 5.16
C THR A 2 -4.26 13.63 6.31
N LEU A 3 -4.21 14.19 7.52
CA LEU A 3 -3.87 13.43 8.72
C LEU A 3 -4.78 12.21 8.86
N GLY A 4 -4.20 11.03 9.06
CA GLY A 4 -4.94 9.77 9.17
C GLY A 4 -5.17 9.03 7.85
N ASP A 5 -4.75 9.56 6.70
CA ASP A 5 -4.84 8.83 5.43
C ASP A 5 -3.94 7.58 5.46
N LEU A 6 -4.50 6.45 5.04
CA LEU A 6 -3.77 5.19 4.91
C LEU A 6 -3.11 5.09 3.54
N CYS A 7 -1.87 4.61 3.52
CA CYS A 7 -1.06 4.45 2.34
C CYS A 7 -0.36 3.09 2.34
N PHE A 8 -0.21 2.48 1.17
CA PHE A 8 0.59 1.26 1.03
C PHE A 8 2.06 1.59 0.96
N PHE A 9 2.87 0.87 1.74
CA PHE A 9 4.31 0.91 1.64
C PHE A 9 4.78 -0.04 0.54
N TYR A 10 5.19 0.54 -0.59
CA TYR A 10 5.62 -0.19 -1.77
C TYR A 10 7.13 -0.23 -1.89
N HIS A 11 7.70 -1.44 -1.91
CA HIS A 11 9.12 -1.64 -2.16
C HIS A 11 9.38 -1.57 -3.67
N SER A 12 10.10 -0.55 -4.11
CA SER A 12 10.39 -0.27 -5.54
C SER A 12 11.69 -0.89 -6.05
N GLY A 13 12.22 -1.92 -5.38
CA GLY A 13 13.48 -2.57 -5.73
C GLY A 13 13.49 -3.21 -7.13
N THR A 14 14.63 -3.22 -7.80
CA THR A 14 14.79 -3.77 -9.16
C THR A 14 14.42 -5.25 -9.26
N LYS A 15 14.54 -6.01 -8.16
CA LYS A 15 14.25 -7.46 -8.12
C LYS A 15 12.92 -7.82 -7.44
N SER A 16 12.38 -6.95 -6.60
CA SER A 16 11.18 -7.23 -5.80
C SER A 16 10.32 -5.97 -5.77
N ARG A 17 9.16 -6.04 -6.41
CA ARG A 17 8.21 -4.94 -6.57
C ARG A 17 6.90 -5.32 -5.91
N CYS A 18 6.81 -5.07 -4.62
CA CYS A 18 5.73 -5.56 -3.79
C CYS A 18 5.29 -4.54 -2.75
N VAL A 19 4.02 -4.62 -2.36
CA VAL A 19 3.52 -3.94 -1.17
C VAL A 19 3.86 -4.81 0.03
N VAL A 20 4.57 -4.22 0.99
CA VAL A 20 5.09 -4.93 2.17
C VAL A 20 4.42 -4.47 3.47
N GLY A 21 3.72 -3.33 3.44
CA GLY A 21 3.11 -2.77 4.64
C GLY A 21 2.12 -1.67 4.37
N VAL A 22 1.57 -1.13 5.45
CA VAL A 22 0.67 0.00 5.48
C VAL A 22 1.24 1.06 6.42
N VAL A 23 1.22 2.30 5.94
CA VAL A 23 1.61 3.49 6.68
C VAL A 23 0.43 4.45 6.77
N GLU A 24 0.39 5.25 7.82
CA GLU A 24 -0.61 6.31 8.02
C GLU A 24 0.08 7.68 7.98
N VAL A 25 -0.55 8.67 7.35
CA VAL A 25 -0.06 10.06 7.34
C VAL A 25 -0.15 10.64 8.75
N SER A 26 1.02 10.88 9.36
CA SER A 26 1.16 11.51 10.67
C SER A 26 1.38 13.02 10.61
N ARG A 27 1.79 13.54 9.44
CA ARG A 27 1.88 14.98 9.17
C ARG A 27 1.43 15.28 7.76
N GLU A 28 0.51 16.24 7.65
CA GLU A 28 0.07 16.80 6.36
C GLU A 28 1.22 17.42 5.58
N TRP A 29 0.97 17.63 4.29
CA TRP A 29 1.93 18.21 3.37
C TRP A 29 2.53 19.50 3.93
N TYR A 30 3.85 19.54 4.01
CA TYR A 30 4.62 20.70 4.45
C TYR A 30 5.78 20.95 3.49
N THR A 31 6.11 22.21 3.29
CA THR A 31 7.30 22.65 2.56
C THR A 31 8.36 23.02 3.58
N ASP A 32 9.59 22.55 3.40
CA ASP A 32 10.72 23.13 4.12
C ASP A 32 11.01 24.49 3.48
N ASP A 33 11.22 25.53 4.30
CA ASP A 33 11.28 26.95 3.92
C ASP A 33 12.36 27.28 2.85
N ASP A 34 13.21 26.32 2.47
CA ASP A 34 14.34 26.51 1.55
C ASP A 34 14.09 25.99 0.11
N ASP A 35 13.05 25.18 -0.14
CA ASP A 35 12.81 24.55 -1.45
C ASP A 35 11.41 24.89 -2.02
N GLU A 36 11.39 25.80 -3.00
CA GLU A 36 10.20 26.50 -3.52
C GLU A 36 9.27 25.62 -4.40
N GLY A 37 9.18 24.32 -4.12
CA GLY A 37 8.28 23.41 -4.85
C GLY A 37 8.20 21.96 -4.38
N GLU A 38 9.14 21.48 -3.57
CA GLU A 38 9.14 20.09 -3.08
C GLU A 38 8.64 20.00 -1.64
N GLY A 39 7.36 19.63 -1.48
CA GLY A 39 6.79 19.37 -0.16
C GLY A 39 6.80 17.89 0.22
N SER A 40 6.96 17.63 1.51
CA SER A 40 7.03 16.29 2.09
C SER A 40 5.81 16.02 2.98
N VAL A 41 5.54 14.75 3.25
CA VAL A 41 4.56 14.29 4.25
C VAL A 41 5.29 13.34 5.20
N ASP A 42 4.97 13.42 6.49
CA ASP A 42 5.42 12.39 7.43
C ASP A 42 4.38 11.27 7.46
N VAL A 43 4.88 10.04 7.36
CA VAL A 43 4.08 8.83 7.50
C VAL A 43 4.68 7.96 8.60
N LYS A 44 3.82 7.30 9.37
CA LYS A 44 4.21 6.31 10.38
C LYS A 44 3.80 4.93 9.91
N ALA A 45 4.65 3.93 10.13
CA ALA A 45 4.27 2.54 9.93
C ALA A 45 3.21 2.14 10.96
N ILE A 46 2.06 1.68 10.49
CA ILE A 46 0.98 1.18 11.36
C ILE A 46 0.90 -0.34 11.35
N GLY A 47 1.38 -0.99 10.28
CA GLY A 47 1.31 -2.44 10.17
C GLY A 47 2.02 -2.99 8.94
N GLU A 48 2.62 -4.16 9.09
CA GLU A 48 3.21 -4.91 7.97
C GLU A 48 2.14 -5.80 7.31
N MET A 49 2.19 -5.94 5.99
CA MET A 49 1.31 -6.86 5.28
C MET A 49 1.68 -8.29 5.67
N ARG A 50 0.69 -9.13 5.96
CA ARG A 50 0.95 -10.54 6.34
C ARG A 50 1.61 -11.31 5.20
N LYS A 51 1.17 -11.02 3.98
CA LYS A 51 1.78 -11.50 2.74
C LYS A 51 2.13 -10.32 1.85
N CYS A 52 3.37 -10.28 1.39
CA CYS A 52 3.81 -9.29 0.40
C CYS A 52 3.02 -9.48 -0.90
N VAL A 53 2.41 -8.41 -1.40
CA VAL A 53 1.62 -8.47 -2.64
C VAL A 53 2.46 -7.94 -3.79
N ASP A 54 2.88 -8.84 -4.68
CA ASP A 54 3.70 -8.48 -5.82
C ASP A 54 2.90 -7.79 -6.93
N LEU A 55 3.57 -6.94 -7.71
CA LEU A 55 2.97 -6.28 -8.87
C LEU A 55 2.39 -7.27 -9.90
N LYS A 56 2.93 -8.49 -9.96
CA LYS A 56 2.42 -9.58 -10.82
C LYS A 56 1.04 -10.06 -10.34
N GLU A 57 0.83 -10.22 -9.04
CA GLU A 57 -0.46 -10.60 -8.45
C GLU A 57 -1.48 -9.48 -8.66
N MET A 58 -1.08 -8.23 -8.40
CA MET A 58 -1.92 -7.06 -8.66
C MET A 58 -2.36 -6.94 -10.13
N LYS A 59 -1.46 -7.28 -11.07
CA LYS A 59 -1.77 -7.26 -12.50
C LYS A 59 -2.67 -8.43 -12.94
N GLY A 60 -2.61 -9.55 -12.22
CA GLY A 60 -3.47 -10.71 -12.46
C GLY A 60 -4.94 -10.44 -12.10
N ASP A 61 -5.19 -9.56 -11.14
CA ASP A 61 -6.53 -9.19 -10.74
C ASP A 61 -7.16 -8.16 -11.71
N LYS A 62 -8.30 -8.52 -12.30
CA LYS A 62 -9.02 -7.67 -13.28
C LYS A 62 -9.60 -6.40 -12.66
N GLY A 63 -9.82 -6.39 -11.35
CA GLY A 63 -10.30 -5.24 -10.61
C GLY A 63 -9.20 -4.20 -10.41
N ILE A 64 -8.03 -4.65 -9.98
CA ILE A 64 -6.86 -3.79 -9.75
C ILE A 64 -6.34 -3.26 -11.08
N SER A 65 -6.18 -4.11 -12.09
CA SER A 65 -5.64 -3.71 -13.40
C SER A 65 -6.45 -2.65 -14.15
N LYS A 66 -7.74 -2.47 -13.82
CA LYS A 66 -8.57 -1.37 -14.37
C LYS A 66 -8.43 -0.06 -13.59
N GLY A 67 -8.23 -0.11 -12.27
CA GLY A 67 -8.19 1.06 -11.38
C GLY A 67 -6.79 1.54 -11.01
N PHE A 68 -5.74 0.73 -11.22
CA PHE A 68 -4.39 1.07 -10.76
C PHE A 68 -3.66 2.00 -11.73
N VAL A 69 -3.65 3.29 -11.39
CA VAL A 69 -2.96 4.37 -12.13
C VAL A 69 -1.45 4.09 -12.28
N LEU A 70 -0.86 3.35 -11.34
CA LEU A 70 0.57 2.98 -11.35
C LEU A 70 0.99 2.21 -12.62
N PHE A 71 0.09 1.41 -13.23
CA PHE A 71 0.40 0.70 -14.48
C PHE A 71 0.50 1.64 -15.68
N ARG A 72 -0.19 2.78 -15.62
CA ARG A 72 -0.24 3.77 -16.70
C ARG A 72 0.86 4.82 -16.58
N GLN A 73 1.33 5.09 -15.37
CA GLN A 73 2.37 6.08 -15.08
C GLN A 73 3.39 5.56 -14.04
N PRO A 74 4.41 4.79 -14.46
CA PRO A 74 5.37 4.15 -13.54
C PRO A 74 6.36 5.12 -12.87
N ARG A 75 6.35 6.40 -13.25
CA ARG A 75 7.21 7.45 -12.68
C ARG A 75 6.54 8.27 -11.57
N LEU A 76 5.28 7.96 -11.23
CA LEU A 76 4.57 8.65 -10.16
C LEU A 76 4.82 7.92 -8.84
N SER A 77 5.52 8.58 -7.91
CA SER A 77 5.88 8.01 -6.61
C SER A 77 4.69 7.90 -5.64
N VAL A 78 3.65 8.71 -5.85
CA VAL A 78 2.43 8.73 -5.03
C VAL A 78 1.23 8.62 -5.96
N VAL A 79 0.41 7.57 -5.76
CA VAL A 79 -0.80 7.33 -6.55
C VAL A 79 -2.01 7.23 -5.63
N PRO A 80 -3.15 7.86 -5.99
CA PRO A 80 -4.40 7.60 -5.30
C PRO A 80 -4.84 6.16 -5.58
N VAL A 81 -5.29 5.46 -4.54
CA VAL A 81 -5.81 4.10 -4.62
C VAL A 81 -7.29 4.14 -4.28
N GLU A 82 -8.14 3.61 -5.16
CA GLU A 82 -9.57 3.50 -4.89
C GLU A 82 -9.85 2.48 -3.79
N GLU A 83 -10.91 2.67 -3.02
CA GLU A 83 -11.28 1.77 -1.90
C GLU A 83 -11.49 0.32 -2.34
N ASP A 84 -12.08 0.09 -3.52
CA ASP A 84 -12.22 -1.23 -4.13
C ASP A 84 -10.87 -1.92 -4.38
N VAL A 85 -9.87 -1.14 -4.81
CA VAL A 85 -8.52 -1.65 -5.03
C VAL A 85 -7.82 -1.91 -3.70
N TRP A 86 -7.99 -1.02 -2.73
CA TRP A 86 -7.46 -1.18 -1.38
C TRP A 86 -7.89 -2.52 -0.79
N LYS A 87 -9.20 -2.78 -0.78
CA LYS A 87 -9.78 -4.04 -0.27
C LYS A 87 -9.16 -5.25 -0.97
N LYS A 88 -9.04 -5.24 -2.30
CA LYS A 88 -8.44 -6.34 -3.06
C LYS A 88 -6.97 -6.57 -2.74
N ILE A 89 -6.18 -5.51 -2.56
CA ILE A 89 -4.77 -5.63 -2.16
C ILE A 89 -4.69 -6.22 -0.74
N CYS A 90 -5.55 -5.77 0.17
CA CYS A 90 -5.65 -6.36 1.50
C CYS A 90 -6.05 -7.84 1.43
N ASP A 91 -7.02 -8.22 0.61
CA ASP A 91 -7.41 -9.63 0.42
C ASP A 91 -6.27 -10.48 -0.14
N LEU A 92 -5.55 -9.99 -1.17
CA LEU A 92 -4.39 -10.68 -1.76
C LEU A 92 -3.24 -10.88 -0.76
N GLY A 93 -3.07 -9.92 0.14
CA GLY A 93 -2.03 -9.94 1.17
C GLY A 93 -2.48 -10.55 2.51
N ASN A 94 -3.68 -11.14 2.58
CA ASN A 94 -4.29 -11.68 3.80
C ASN A 94 -4.43 -10.65 4.95
N GLY A 95 -4.55 -9.37 4.61
CA GLY A 95 -4.59 -8.25 5.54
C GLY A 95 -3.19 -7.78 6.00
N PHE A 96 -3.18 -6.83 6.93
CA PHE A 96 -1.96 -6.34 7.58
C PHE A 96 -2.06 -6.47 9.10
N CYS A 97 -0.91 -6.51 9.76
CA CYS A 97 -0.82 -6.53 11.21
C CYS A 97 -1.44 -5.24 11.77
N GLY A 98 -2.47 -5.36 12.61
CA GLY A 98 -3.17 -4.19 13.18
C GLY A 98 -4.48 -3.79 12.48
N ASP A 99 -4.91 -4.49 11.42
CA ASP A 99 -6.23 -4.29 10.76
C ASP A 99 -7.44 -4.72 11.63
N GLY A 100 -7.22 -5.10 12.89
CA GLY A 100 -8.28 -5.58 13.79
C GLY A 100 -8.85 -6.96 13.43
N LYS A 101 -8.48 -7.53 12.29
CA LYS A 101 -8.56 -8.98 12.06
C LYS A 101 -7.56 -9.63 13.01
N GLU A 102 -8.04 -10.17 14.13
CA GLU A 102 -7.31 -11.20 14.89
C GLU A 102 -6.74 -12.21 13.90
N ASP A 103 -5.57 -12.77 14.20
CA ASP A 103 -4.90 -13.78 13.41
C ASP A 103 -5.92 -14.86 13.03
N CYS A 104 -6.53 -14.70 11.85
CA CYS A 104 -7.44 -15.69 11.29
C CYS A 104 -6.62 -16.95 11.25
N GLU A 105 -6.97 -17.82 12.18
CA GLU A 105 -6.33 -19.06 12.49
C GLU A 105 -5.96 -19.70 11.16
N SER A 106 -4.71 -20.10 11.02
CA SER A 106 -4.38 -21.17 10.08
C SER A 106 -5.03 -22.44 10.65
N SER A 107 -6.37 -22.49 10.62
CA SER A 107 -7.12 -23.70 10.89
C SER A 107 -6.96 -24.58 9.65
N ASP A 108 -6.07 -25.54 9.85
CA ASP A 108 -6.26 -26.95 9.50
C ASP A 108 -6.16 -27.38 8.03
N ASP A 109 -5.24 -28.35 7.88
CA ASP A 109 -5.45 -29.64 7.23
C ASP A 109 -5.47 -29.69 5.69
N GLU A 110 -4.48 -30.41 5.14
CA GLU A 110 -4.76 -31.59 4.31
C GLU A 110 -3.44 -32.36 4.06
N SER A 111 -3.33 -33.48 4.80
CA SER A 111 -2.80 -34.81 4.43
C SER A 111 -1.36 -35.02 3.96
#